data_AF-A0A957SJ26-F1
#
_entry.id   AF-A0A957SJ26-F1
#
_cell.length_a   1.000
_cell.length_b   1.000
_cell.length_c   1.000
_cell.angle_alpha   90.00
_cell.angle_beta   90.00
_cell.angle_gamma   90.00
#
_symmetry.space_group_name_H-M   'P 1'
#
loop_
_entity.id
_entity.type
_entity.pdbx_description
1 polymer ?
#
loop_
_entity_poly.entity_id
_entity_poly.type
_entity_poly.pdbx_seq_one_letter_code
_entity_poly.pdbx_strand_id
1 'polypeptide(L)'
;MTNFHTLIHSARVVDGTGNPWFYADVALAGEQIAAIAPPNSIAHENAANVIDGRGLVLCPGFIDILSHSIIPLMADGRCLSKIKQGVTTEIMGEGWTPAPQGGKNELDFMRRATKAYNIEEWAQRAQGWNRFRHWLEAMTERGVSSNIGSFLGGGTLRSYAKGMAMGPANEEELATMRRVMAEAMEDGAMGVSQALIYPPSAYVNTDELVDSARVVGEHNGVYITHIRSEADDILNALEETITIGQRANVPVQIYHLKAAGQRNWPKIDAVIERITQARAA
;
A
#
# COMPACT_ATOMS: atom_id res chain seq x y z
N MET A 1 1.78 -13.99 -39.69
CA MET A 1 2.50 -13.05 -38.79
C MET A 1 1.78 -13.11 -37.47
N THR A 2 2.48 -13.46 -36.39
CA THR A 2 1.91 -13.48 -35.04
C THR A 2 1.67 -12.04 -34.58
N ASN A 3 0.41 -11.67 -34.34
CA ASN A 3 0.02 -10.33 -33.91
C ASN A 3 -0.03 -10.21 -32.37
N PHE A 4 -0.05 -11.34 -31.65
CA PHE A 4 -0.15 -11.39 -30.19
C PHE A 4 0.97 -12.22 -29.57
N HIS A 5 1.38 -11.87 -28.36
CA HIS A 5 2.34 -12.63 -27.57
C HIS A 5 1.67 -13.83 -26.89
N THR A 6 0.53 -13.60 -26.22
CA THR A 6 -0.23 -14.65 -25.52
C THR A 6 -1.70 -14.55 -25.90
N LEU A 7 -2.34 -15.68 -26.12
CA LEU A 7 -3.79 -15.83 -26.22
C LEU A 7 -4.27 -16.74 -25.10
N ILE A 8 -5.21 -16.26 -24.28
CA ILE A 8 -5.96 -17.08 -23.33
C ILE A 8 -7.33 -17.34 -23.96
N HIS A 9 -7.55 -18.57 -24.40
CA HIS A 9 -8.68 -18.95 -25.24
C HIS A 9 -9.86 -19.50 -24.42
N SER A 10 -11.09 -19.10 -24.77
CA SER A 10 -12.35 -19.60 -24.18
C SER A 10 -12.39 -19.59 -22.65
N ALA A 11 -11.83 -18.55 -22.03
CA ALA A 11 -11.85 -18.40 -20.57
C ALA A 11 -13.19 -17.84 -20.08
N ARG A 12 -13.56 -18.19 -18.84
CA ARG A 12 -14.62 -17.47 -18.12
C ARG A 12 -14.03 -16.18 -17.55
N VAL A 13 -14.32 -15.04 -18.16
CA VAL A 13 -13.77 -13.74 -17.78
C VAL A 13 -14.62 -13.09 -16.69
N VAL A 14 -13.95 -12.63 -15.63
CA VAL A 14 -14.47 -11.71 -14.60
C VAL A 14 -13.57 -10.48 -14.64
N ASP A 15 -14.03 -9.39 -15.25
CA ASP A 15 -13.18 -8.24 -15.60
C ASP A 15 -12.91 -7.26 -14.44
N GLY A 16 -13.55 -7.47 -13.28
CA GLY A 16 -13.38 -6.64 -12.09
C GLY A 16 -14.33 -5.44 -11.99
N THR A 17 -15.22 -5.21 -12.97
CA THR A 17 -16.18 -4.09 -12.95
C THR A 17 -17.46 -4.36 -12.15
N GLY A 18 -17.65 -5.59 -11.66
CA GLY A 18 -18.81 -6.01 -10.86
C GLY A 18 -19.99 -6.56 -11.68
N ASN A 19 -19.87 -6.64 -13.00
CA ASN A 19 -20.78 -7.33 -13.91
C ASN A 19 -20.72 -8.87 -13.77
N PRO A 20 -21.76 -9.60 -14.26
CA PRO A 20 -21.66 -11.03 -14.45
C PRO A 20 -20.53 -11.41 -15.41
N TRP A 21 -19.97 -12.60 -15.20
CA TRP A 21 -18.93 -13.17 -16.06
C TRP A 21 -19.42 -13.47 -17.49
N PHE A 22 -18.49 -13.55 -18.44
CA PHE A 22 -18.75 -13.96 -19.82
C PHE A 22 -17.61 -14.83 -20.37
N TYR A 23 -17.86 -15.61 -21.43
CA TYR A 23 -16.79 -16.34 -22.12
C TYR A 23 -16.12 -15.45 -23.16
N ALA A 24 -14.79 -15.48 -23.22
CA ALA A 24 -14.02 -14.71 -24.19
C ALA A 24 -12.65 -15.31 -24.50
N ASP A 25 -12.10 -14.89 -25.63
CA ASP A 25 -10.69 -14.96 -25.95
C ASP A 25 -10.03 -13.64 -25.51
N VAL A 26 -8.92 -13.72 -24.76
CA VAL A 26 -8.16 -12.55 -24.32
C VAL A 26 -6.74 -12.64 -24.86
N ALA A 27 -6.36 -11.65 -25.67
CA ALA A 27 -5.05 -11.59 -26.31
C ALA A 27 -4.18 -10.49 -25.68
N LEU A 28 -2.93 -10.83 -25.41
CA LEU A 28 -1.90 -9.94 -24.87
C LEU A 28 -0.87 -9.62 -25.95
N ALA A 29 -0.49 -8.35 -26.05
CA ALA A 29 0.64 -7.88 -26.86
C ALA A 29 1.62 -7.15 -25.94
N GLY A 30 2.79 -7.75 -25.69
CA GLY A 30 3.70 -7.26 -24.67
C GLY A 30 3.04 -7.21 -23.29
N GLU A 31 3.04 -6.03 -22.66
CA GLU A 31 2.50 -5.79 -21.31
C GLU A 31 1.03 -5.35 -21.29
N GLN A 32 0.35 -5.34 -22.45
CA GLN A 32 -1.01 -4.83 -22.58
C GLN A 32 -2.00 -5.92 -23.00
N ILE A 33 -3.23 -5.78 -22.51
CA ILE A 33 -4.39 -6.49 -23.06
C ILE A 33 -4.72 -5.84 -24.40
N ALA A 34 -4.45 -6.53 -25.50
CA ALA A 34 -4.62 -6.02 -26.85
C ALA A 34 -6.03 -6.22 -27.39
N ALA A 35 -6.69 -7.31 -26.98
CA ALA A 35 -8.07 -7.59 -27.38
C ALA A 35 -8.78 -8.48 -26.36
N ILE A 36 -10.08 -8.24 -26.21
CA ILE A 36 -11.05 -9.14 -25.59
C ILE A 36 -12.14 -9.36 -26.62
N ALA A 37 -12.33 -10.60 -27.05
CA ALA A 37 -13.22 -10.93 -28.16
C ALA A 37 -14.09 -12.17 -27.83
N PRO A 38 -15.20 -12.41 -28.56
CA PRO A 38 -16.02 -13.60 -28.35
C PRO A 38 -15.19 -14.91 -28.36
N PRO A 39 -15.61 -15.96 -27.67
CA PRO A 39 -14.82 -17.18 -27.57
C PRO A 39 -14.66 -17.85 -28.95
N ASN A 40 -13.46 -18.36 -29.25
CA ASN A 40 -13.08 -18.91 -30.57
C ASN A 40 -13.04 -17.89 -31.72
N SER A 41 -12.88 -16.60 -31.42
CA SER A 41 -12.80 -15.56 -32.47
C SER A 41 -11.37 -15.20 -32.86
N ILE A 42 -10.38 -15.52 -32.02
CA ILE A 42 -8.96 -15.28 -32.32
C ILE A 42 -8.31 -16.60 -32.72
N ALA A 43 -7.85 -16.67 -33.97
CA ALA A 43 -7.15 -17.85 -34.50
C ALA A 43 -5.84 -18.10 -33.73
N HIS A 44 -5.57 -19.36 -33.39
CA HIS A 44 -4.43 -19.74 -32.55
C HIS A 44 -3.08 -19.36 -33.20
N GLU A 45 -2.97 -19.42 -34.53
CA GLU A 45 -1.78 -19.03 -35.28
C GLU A 45 -1.41 -17.54 -35.17
N ASN A 46 -2.31 -16.70 -34.63
CA ASN A 46 -2.05 -15.29 -34.41
C ASN A 46 -1.32 -15.00 -33.09
N ALA A 47 -1.12 -15.99 -32.23
CA ALA A 47 -0.43 -15.84 -30.95
C ALA A 47 0.80 -16.74 -30.83
N ALA A 48 1.86 -16.25 -30.20
CA ALA A 48 3.06 -17.05 -29.94
C ALA A 48 2.84 -18.11 -28.85
N ASN A 49 2.05 -17.78 -27.83
CA ASN A 49 1.66 -18.68 -26.75
C ASN A 49 0.14 -18.78 -26.67
N VAL A 50 -0.39 -20.00 -26.58
CA VAL A 50 -1.84 -20.24 -26.43
C VAL A 50 -2.08 -20.99 -25.12
N ILE A 51 -2.97 -20.44 -24.29
CA ILE A 51 -3.39 -21.00 -23.01
C ILE A 51 -4.87 -21.40 -23.14
N ASP A 52 -5.18 -22.66 -22.83
CA ASP A 52 -6.56 -23.14 -22.76
C ASP A 52 -7.22 -22.67 -21.46
N GLY A 53 -8.13 -21.70 -21.56
CA GLY A 53 -8.87 -21.15 -20.43
C GLY A 53 -10.14 -21.90 -20.07
N ARG A 54 -10.48 -22.99 -20.78
CA ARG A 54 -11.72 -23.73 -20.53
C ARG A 54 -11.75 -24.32 -19.12
N GLY A 55 -12.88 -24.13 -18.43
CA GLY A 55 -13.05 -24.56 -17.04
C GLY A 55 -12.30 -23.70 -16.01
N LEU A 56 -11.55 -22.68 -16.45
CA LEU A 56 -10.83 -21.74 -15.60
C LEU A 56 -11.49 -20.35 -15.61
N VAL A 57 -11.18 -19.56 -14.60
CA VAL A 57 -11.55 -18.14 -14.53
C VAL A 57 -10.34 -17.29 -14.88
N LEU A 58 -10.53 -16.33 -15.78
CA LEU A 58 -9.57 -15.26 -16.05
C LEU A 58 -10.08 -13.98 -15.41
N CYS A 59 -9.24 -13.35 -14.60
CA CYS A 59 -9.55 -12.09 -13.92
C CYS A 59 -8.32 -11.17 -13.87
N PRO A 60 -8.48 -9.87 -13.59
CA PRO A 60 -7.36 -9.01 -13.25
C PRO A 60 -6.56 -9.61 -12.09
N GLY A 61 -5.25 -9.43 -12.12
CA GLY A 61 -4.40 -9.82 -11.01
C GLY A 61 -4.79 -9.09 -9.73
N PHE A 62 -4.67 -9.77 -8.59
CA PHE A 62 -5.13 -9.21 -7.33
C PHE A 62 -4.20 -8.10 -6.85
N ILE A 63 -4.81 -7.03 -6.33
CA ILE A 63 -4.11 -5.91 -5.70
C ILE A 63 -4.19 -6.11 -4.18
N ASP A 64 -3.05 -6.43 -3.58
CA ASP A 64 -2.93 -6.48 -2.12
C ASP A 64 -2.67 -5.07 -1.59
N ILE A 65 -3.68 -4.46 -1.00
CA ILE A 65 -3.63 -3.07 -0.51
C ILE A 65 -2.93 -2.91 0.86
N LEU A 66 -2.55 -4.01 1.51
CA LEU A 66 -1.85 -4.01 2.81
C LEU A 66 -0.77 -5.09 2.82
N SER A 67 0.32 -4.82 2.10
CA SER A 67 1.48 -5.69 2.05
C SER A 67 2.58 -5.28 3.04
N HIS A 68 3.17 -6.28 3.70
CA HIS A 68 4.38 -6.15 4.52
C HIS A 68 5.61 -6.77 3.84
N SER A 69 5.57 -6.93 2.52
CA SER A 69 6.63 -7.62 1.78
C SER A 69 7.90 -6.80 1.58
N ILE A 70 8.06 -5.62 2.20
CA ILE A 70 9.24 -4.74 2.04
C ILE A 70 10.55 -5.53 2.21
N ILE A 71 10.75 -6.14 3.39
CA ILE A 71 11.97 -6.91 3.69
C ILE A 71 11.98 -8.26 2.94
N PRO A 72 10.87 -9.03 2.88
CA PRO A 72 10.82 -10.24 2.05
C PRO A 72 11.21 -10.04 0.58
N LEU A 73 10.80 -8.95 -0.06
CA LEU A 73 11.18 -8.63 -1.45
C LEU A 73 12.66 -8.25 -1.56
N MET A 74 13.23 -7.62 -0.52
CA MET A 74 14.68 -7.44 -0.41
C MET A 74 15.43 -8.75 -0.12
N ALA A 75 14.77 -9.82 0.32
CA ALA A 75 15.40 -11.12 0.45
C ALA A 75 15.25 -11.94 -0.84
N ASP A 76 14.04 -11.99 -1.41
CA ASP A 76 13.70 -12.74 -2.61
C ASP A 76 12.68 -11.96 -3.45
N GLY A 77 13.14 -11.44 -4.60
CA GLY A 77 12.31 -10.63 -5.50
C GLY A 77 11.18 -11.41 -6.17
N ARG A 78 11.15 -12.75 -6.05
CA ARG A 78 10.09 -13.60 -6.62
C ARG A 78 8.78 -13.52 -5.87
N CYS A 79 8.80 -13.14 -4.59
CA CYS A 79 7.60 -13.02 -3.73
C CYS A 79 6.64 -14.22 -3.85
N LEU A 80 7.16 -15.45 -3.78
CA LEU A 80 6.40 -16.67 -4.10
C LEU A 80 5.11 -16.82 -3.27
N SER A 81 5.10 -16.33 -2.04
CA SER A 81 3.90 -16.33 -1.19
C SER A 81 2.75 -15.54 -1.80
N LYS A 82 3.02 -14.41 -2.47
CA LYS A 82 2.03 -13.53 -3.07
C LYS A 82 1.63 -13.99 -4.46
N ILE A 83 2.60 -14.26 -5.34
CA ILE A 83 2.29 -14.61 -6.74
C ILE A 83 1.52 -15.93 -6.85
N LYS A 84 1.75 -16.89 -5.92
CA LYS A 84 0.99 -18.16 -5.88
C LYS A 84 -0.47 -17.99 -5.46
N GLN A 85 -0.83 -16.82 -4.91
CA GLN A 85 -2.21 -16.46 -4.59
C GLN A 85 -2.88 -15.68 -5.74
N GLY A 86 -2.15 -15.33 -6.80
CA GLY A 86 -2.64 -14.47 -7.89
C GLY A 86 -2.44 -12.96 -7.65
N VAL A 87 -1.67 -12.57 -6.63
CA VAL A 87 -1.33 -11.16 -6.38
C VAL A 87 -0.31 -10.69 -7.41
N THR A 88 -0.64 -9.61 -8.11
CA THR A 88 0.23 -8.96 -9.11
C THR A 88 0.65 -7.56 -8.69
N THR A 89 0.03 -6.98 -7.67
CA THR A 89 0.37 -5.64 -7.18
C THR A 89 0.28 -5.61 -5.66
N GLU A 90 1.28 -5.02 -5.03
CA GLU A 90 1.39 -4.92 -3.58
C GLU A 90 1.55 -3.45 -3.17
N ILE A 91 0.70 -2.99 -2.25
CA ILE A 91 0.76 -1.65 -1.67
C ILE A 91 1.26 -1.74 -0.23
N MET A 92 2.35 -1.05 0.07
CA MET A 92 3.08 -1.16 1.33
C MET A 92 3.02 0.13 2.17
N GLY A 93 3.71 0.12 3.31
CA GLY A 93 4.01 1.32 4.09
C GLY A 93 3.26 1.43 5.41
N GLU A 94 2.66 0.36 5.95
CA GLU A 94 2.04 0.40 7.28
C GLU A 94 3.07 0.79 8.36
N GLY A 95 2.93 2.01 8.89
CA GLY A 95 3.73 2.54 10.00
C GLY A 95 5.18 2.90 9.67
N TRP A 96 5.86 2.14 8.80
CA TRP A 96 7.29 2.33 8.52
C TRP A 96 7.66 2.05 7.06
N THR A 97 8.61 2.81 6.54
CA THR A 97 9.24 2.65 5.22
C THR A 97 10.76 2.77 5.28
N PRO A 98 11.51 2.10 4.37
CA PRO A 98 12.97 2.14 4.33
C PRO A 98 13.59 3.50 3.98
N ALA A 99 12.80 4.42 3.45
CA ALA A 99 13.19 5.76 3.08
C ALA A 99 12.07 6.76 3.42
N PRO A 100 12.37 8.05 3.65
CA PRO A 100 13.71 8.65 3.62
C PRO A 100 14.53 8.43 4.90
N GLN A 101 15.86 8.40 4.74
CA GLN A 101 16.86 8.36 5.80
C GLN A 101 17.46 9.76 6.03
N GLY A 102 17.94 10.01 7.26
CA GLY A 102 18.46 11.31 7.69
C GLY A 102 17.65 11.93 8.82
N GLY A 103 17.84 13.22 9.06
CA GLY A 103 17.23 13.90 10.21
C GLY A 103 17.58 13.18 11.52
N LYS A 104 16.56 12.84 12.30
CA LYS A 104 16.66 12.01 13.52
C LYS A 104 16.23 10.54 13.28
N ASN A 105 16.01 10.13 12.02
CA ASN A 105 15.61 8.77 11.71
C ASN A 105 16.81 7.82 11.82
N GLU A 106 16.69 6.81 12.67
CA GLU A 106 17.72 5.79 12.85
C GLU A 106 17.44 4.57 11.98
N LEU A 107 18.51 3.96 11.46
CA LEU A 107 18.43 2.75 10.63
C LEU A 107 18.22 1.46 11.44
N ASP A 108 17.96 1.55 12.75
CA ASP A 108 17.98 0.41 13.67
C ASP A 108 16.98 -0.68 13.29
N PHE A 109 15.75 -0.31 12.94
CA PHE A 109 14.77 -1.27 12.46
C PHE A 109 15.26 -1.96 11.18
N MET A 110 15.75 -1.19 10.22
CA MET A 110 16.27 -1.69 8.95
C MET A 110 17.41 -2.69 9.18
N ARG A 111 18.41 -2.31 9.98
CA ARG A 111 19.59 -3.12 10.31
C ARG A 111 19.19 -4.44 10.97
N ARG A 112 18.26 -4.41 11.93
CA ARG A 112 17.74 -5.61 12.59
C ARG A 112 16.99 -6.51 11.61
N ALA A 113 16.13 -5.92 10.79
CA ALA A 113 15.32 -6.64 9.83
C ALA A 113 16.18 -7.31 8.76
N THR A 114 17.13 -6.59 8.14
CA THR A 114 18.02 -7.18 7.13
C THR A 114 18.93 -8.26 7.69
N LYS A 115 19.42 -8.08 8.93
CA LYS A 115 20.24 -9.10 9.59
C LYS A 115 19.47 -10.40 9.82
N ALA A 116 18.17 -10.32 10.15
CA ALA A 116 17.34 -11.52 10.31
C ALA A 116 17.17 -12.33 9.02
N TYR A 117 17.37 -11.70 7.86
CA TYR A 117 17.26 -12.31 6.53
C TYR A 117 18.63 -12.52 5.84
N ASN A 118 19.75 -12.19 6.50
CA ASN A 118 21.12 -12.21 5.95
C ASN A 118 21.28 -11.38 4.66
N ILE A 119 20.76 -10.15 4.68
CA ILE A 119 20.77 -9.19 3.55
C ILE A 119 21.23 -7.79 3.99
N GLU A 120 22.22 -7.72 4.89
CA GLU A 120 22.72 -6.49 5.50
C GLU A 120 23.26 -5.45 4.49
N GLU A 121 23.60 -5.86 3.27
CA GLU A 121 23.96 -4.94 2.18
C GLU A 121 22.84 -3.92 1.88
N TRP A 122 21.58 -4.29 2.10
CA TRP A 122 20.45 -3.36 1.96
C TRP A 122 20.48 -2.26 3.02
N ALA A 123 20.94 -2.57 4.25
CA ALA A 123 21.10 -1.56 5.30
C ALA A 123 22.23 -0.60 5.01
N GLN A 124 23.29 -1.07 4.35
CA GLN A 124 24.39 -0.22 3.89
C GLN A 124 23.92 0.69 2.77
N ARG A 125 23.23 0.14 1.77
CA ARG A 125 22.66 0.89 0.65
C ARG A 125 21.66 1.95 1.11
N ALA A 126 20.79 1.61 2.08
CA ALA A 126 19.77 2.51 2.60
C ALA A 126 20.34 3.77 3.26
N GLN A 127 21.60 3.79 3.70
CA GLN A 127 22.24 5.00 4.27
C GLN A 127 22.19 6.20 3.33
N GLY A 128 22.18 5.97 2.01
CA GLY A 128 22.05 7.02 0.99
C GLY A 128 20.62 7.35 0.56
N TRP A 129 19.59 6.69 1.11
CA TRP A 129 18.21 6.86 0.68
C TRP A 129 17.54 8.07 1.36
N ASN A 130 18.03 9.27 1.05
CA ASN A 130 17.50 10.52 1.63
C ASN A 130 16.16 10.98 1.01
N ARG A 131 15.73 10.38 -0.10
CA ARG A 131 14.43 10.57 -0.75
C ARG A 131 13.66 9.25 -0.76
N PHE A 132 12.34 9.32 -0.69
CA PHE A 132 11.45 8.15 -0.72
C PHE A 132 11.64 7.33 -2.01
N ARG A 133 11.83 8.00 -3.15
CA ARG A 133 12.02 7.34 -4.46
C ARG A 133 13.23 6.41 -4.51
N HIS A 134 14.30 6.72 -3.76
CA HIS A 134 15.53 5.93 -3.78
C HIS A 134 15.31 4.46 -3.37
N TRP A 135 14.36 4.21 -2.47
CA TRP A 135 13.99 2.85 -2.12
C TRP A 135 13.25 2.15 -3.28
N LEU A 136 12.28 2.81 -3.90
CA LEU A 136 11.51 2.24 -5.02
C LEU A 136 12.39 1.97 -6.25
N GLU A 137 13.29 2.89 -6.57
CA GLU A 137 14.31 2.74 -7.61
C GLU A 137 15.21 1.54 -7.32
N ALA A 138 15.64 1.38 -6.07
CA ALA A 138 16.45 0.23 -5.67
C ALA A 138 15.73 -1.12 -5.83
N MET A 139 14.42 -1.17 -5.59
CA MET A 139 13.60 -2.36 -5.85
C MET A 139 13.44 -2.62 -7.35
N THR A 140 13.30 -1.55 -8.15
CA THR A 140 13.21 -1.63 -9.61
C THR A 140 14.50 -2.18 -10.22
N GLU A 141 15.65 -1.65 -9.83
CA GLU A 141 16.96 -2.11 -10.29
C GLU A 141 17.23 -3.58 -9.93
N ARG A 142 16.78 -4.01 -8.75
CA ARG A 142 16.88 -5.42 -8.33
C ARG A 142 15.98 -6.33 -9.18
N GLY A 143 14.82 -5.84 -9.59
CA GLY A 143 13.74 -6.61 -10.18
C GLY A 143 12.90 -7.34 -9.12
N VAL A 144 11.60 -7.10 -9.16
CA VAL A 144 10.58 -7.78 -8.34
C VAL A 144 9.45 -8.29 -9.22
N SER A 145 8.80 -9.38 -8.80
CA SER A 145 7.76 -10.03 -9.61
C SER A 145 6.40 -9.32 -9.59
N SER A 146 6.03 -8.70 -8.47
CA SER A 146 4.82 -7.90 -8.33
C SER A 146 5.11 -6.44 -8.68
N ASN A 147 4.11 -5.73 -9.20
CA ASN A 147 4.13 -4.27 -9.15
C ASN A 147 4.13 -3.84 -7.68
N ILE A 148 4.84 -2.78 -7.35
CA ILE A 148 4.89 -2.26 -5.98
C ILE A 148 4.48 -0.79 -5.94
N GLY A 149 3.65 -0.45 -4.95
CA GLY A 149 3.36 0.92 -4.55
C GLY A 149 3.50 1.04 -3.04
N SER A 150 3.60 2.26 -2.51
CA SER A 150 3.68 2.45 -1.06
C SER A 150 3.18 3.81 -0.63
N PHE A 151 2.61 3.85 0.56
CA PHE A 151 2.47 5.05 1.36
C PHE A 151 3.80 5.36 2.06
N LEU A 152 4.04 6.62 2.42
CA LEU A 152 5.10 6.95 3.37
C LEU A 152 4.68 6.49 4.77
N GLY A 153 5.53 5.73 5.45
CA GLY A 153 5.26 5.29 6.82
C GLY A 153 5.29 6.49 7.77
N GLY A 154 4.20 6.73 8.49
CA GLY A 154 4.06 7.85 9.43
C GLY A 154 5.05 7.78 10.59
N GLY A 155 5.44 6.58 11.00
CA GLY A 155 6.53 6.37 11.95
C GLY A 155 7.89 6.76 11.37
N THR A 156 8.15 6.52 10.08
CA THR A 156 9.35 7.02 9.38
C THR A 156 9.34 8.54 9.30
N LEU A 157 8.21 9.14 8.91
CA LEU A 157 8.04 10.59 8.83
C LEU A 157 8.32 11.27 10.17
N ARG A 158 7.70 10.77 11.24
CA ARG A 158 7.88 11.31 12.59
C ARG A 158 9.29 11.09 13.12
N SER A 159 9.86 9.89 12.91
CA SER A 159 11.24 9.61 13.30
C SER A 159 12.23 10.55 12.61
N TYR A 160 11.99 10.91 11.34
CA TYR A 160 12.83 11.87 10.63
C TYR A 160 12.92 13.22 11.33
N ALA A 161 11.80 13.77 11.81
CA ALA A 161 11.78 15.08 12.47
C ALA A 161 12.08 15.02 13.98
N LYS A 162 11.59 13.99 14.67
CA LYS A 162 11.51 13.93 16.15
C LYS A 162 12.15 12.67 16.75
N GLY A 163 12.54 11.69 15.94
CA GLY A 163 12.99 10.39 16.43
C GLY A 163 11.91 9.71 17.28
N MET A 164 12.34 8.99 18.31
CA MET A 164 11.46 8.26 19.23
C MET A 164 10.92 9.13 20.39
N ALA A 165 11.16 10.44 20.40
CA ALA A 165 10.75 11.29 21.50
C ALA A 165 9.22 11.33 21.65
N MET A 166 8.75 11.19 22.90
CA MET A 166 7.33 11.27 23.26
C MET A 166 6.81 12.72 23.20
N GLY A 167 5.49 12.87 23.18
CA GLY A 167 4.81 14.17 23.19
C GLY A 167 4.63 14.79 21.79
N PRO A 168 3.92 15.93 21.71
CA PRO A 168 3.64 16.59 20.44
C PRO A 168 4.91 17.10 19.77
N ALA A 169 4.91 17.11 18.43
CA ALA A 169 5.92 17.83 17.66
C ALA A 169 5.84 19.34 17.90
N ASN A 170 7.00 20.02 17.98
CA ASN A 170 7.06 21.48 17.94
C ASN A 170 6.96 22.00 16.49
N GLU A 171 6.86 23.31 16.29
CA GLU A 171 6.67 23.87 14.94
C GLU A 171 7.82 23.58 13.96
N GLU A 172 9.07 23.51 14.44
CA GLU A 172 10.22 23.16 13.58
C GLU A 172 10.15 21.68 13.14
N GLU A 173 9.73 20.80 14.05
CA GLU A 173 9.51 19.39 13.78
C GLU A 173 8.31 19.20 12.82
N LEU A 174 7.21 19.93 13.03
CA LEU A 174 6.05 19.94 12.12
C LEU A 174 6.45 20.44 10.73
N ALA A 175 7.15 21.58 10.63
CA ALA A 175 7.63 22.12 9.36
C ALA A 175 8.55 21.12 8.63
N THR A 176 9.39 20.39 9.37
CA THR A 176 10.21 19.31 8.82
C THR A 176 9.35 18.18 8.27
N MET A 177 8.34 17.73 9.01
CA MET A 177 7.43 16.67 8.54
C MET A 177 6.62 17.12 7.32
N ARG A 178 6.11 18.35 7.27
CA ARG A 178 5.42 18.87 6.08
C ARG A 178 6.31 18.81 4.84
N ARG A 179 7.54 19.30 4.95
CA ARG A 179 8.51 19.27 3.84
C ARG A 179 8.80 17.84 3.38
N VAL A 180 9.13 16.93 4.31
CA VAL A 180 9.46 15.54 3.97
C VAL A 180 8.25 14.80 3.39
N MET A 181 7.04 15.08 3.87
CA MET A 181 5.83 14.52 3.31
C MET A 181 5.59 15.01 1.87
N ALA A 182 5.73 16.31 1.61
CA ALA A 182 5.61 16.87 0.26
C ALA A 182 6.64 16.25 -0.70
N GLU A 183 7.90 16.17 -0.27
CA GLU A 183 8.97 15.51 -1.02
C GLU A 183 8.65 14.05 -1.32
N ALA A 184 8.07 13.31 -0.36
CA ALA A 184 7.66 11.92 -0.57
C ALA A 184 6.48 11.79 -1.56
N MET A 185 5.53 12.73 -1.55
CA MET A 185 4.45 12.78 -2.55
C MET A 185 5.02 13.05 -3.96
N GLU A 186 5.96 13.98 -4.11
CA GLU A 186 6.70 14.22 -5.37
C GLU A 186 7.56 13.02 -5.81
N ASP A 187 7.94 12.19 -4.85
CA ASP A 187 8.68 10.94 -5.07
C ASP A 187 7.78 9.79 -5.52
N GLY A 188 6.45 9.96 -5.52
CA GLY A 188 5.47 8.96 -5.93
C GLY A 188 4.85 8.17 -4.78
N ALA A 189 4.99 8.63 -3.53
CA ALA A 189 4.21 8.06 -2.42
C ALA A 189 2.71 8.25 -2.69
N MET A 190 1.91 7.24 -2.38
CA MET A 190 0.45 7.29 -2.55
C MET A 190 -0.25 8.14 -1.48
N GLY A 191 0.50 8.59 -0.47
CA GLY A 191 0.00 9.32 0.69
C GLY A 191 0.81 8.96 1.94
N VAL A 192 0.17 9.12 3.10
CA VAL A 192 0.76 8.75 4.40
C VAL A 192 -0.02 7.60 5.03
N SER A 193 0.73 6.70 5.66
CA SER A 193 0.19 5.54 6.34
C SER A 193 0.55 5.56 7.82
N GLN A 194 -0.44 5.53 8.70
CA GLN A 194 -0.24 5.59 10.15
C GLN A 194 -0.50 4.24 10.82
N ALA A 195 0.33 3.90 11.81
CA ALA A 195 0.09 2.75 12.68
C ALA A 195 0.05 3.20 14.14
N LEU A 196 -1.11 3.72 14.57
CA LEU A 196 -1.26 4.55 15.76
C LEU A 196 -1.16 3.78 17.09
N ILE A 197 -1.07 2.45 17.05
CA ILE A 197 -0.85 1.61 18.22
C ILE A 197 0.64 1.42 18.56
N TYR A 198 1.56 1.75 17.62
CA TYR A 198 3.00 1.51 17.79
C TYR A 198 3.79 2.82 17.91
N PRO A 199 4.83 2.88 18.77
CA PRO A 199 5.79 3.97 18.75
C PRO A 199 6.53 4.09 17.39
N PRO A 200 6.86 5.30 16.94
CA PRO A 200 6.59 6.58 17.58
C PRO A 200 5.17 7.13 17.32
N SER A 201 4.41 6.53 16.39
CA SER A 201 3.07 6.98 15.98
C SER A 201 2.05 7.00 17.14
N ALA A 202 2.22 6.14 18.15
CA ALA A 202 1.39 6.12 19.35
C ALA A 202 1.45 7.41 20.18
N TYR A 203 2.48 8.24 20.00
CA TYR A 203 2.63 9.51 20.74
C TYR A 203 1.99 10.71 20.03
N VAL A 204 1.48 10.50 18.81
CA VAL A 204 0.99 11.54 17.92
C VAL A 204 -0.43 11.93 18.30
N ASN A 205 -0.69 13.23 18.38
CA ASN A 205 -2.03 13.78 18.58
C ASN A 205 -2.76 13.99 17.25
N THR A 206 -4.07 14.17 17.29
CA THR A 206 -4.90 14.32 16.09
C THR A 206 -4.50 15.53 15.23
N ASP A 207 -4.02 16.62 15.84
CA ASP A 207 -3.63 17.83 15.11
C ASP A 207 -2.37 17.61 14.26
N GLU A 208 -1.37 16.89 14.78
CA GLU A 208 -0.17 16.48 14.04
C GLU A 208 -0.53 15.52 12.89
N LEU A 209 -1.50 14.62 13.10
CA LEU A 209 -2.00 13.75 12.02
C LEU A 209 -2.67 14.57 10.91
N VAL A 210 -3.57 15.50 11.28
CA VAL A 210 -4.22 16.41 10.34
C VAL A 210 -3.21 17.23 9.55
N ASP A 211 -2.15 17.70 10.20
CA ASP A 211 -1.11 18.49 9.57
C ASP A 211 -0.40 17.73 8.43
N SER A 212 0.05 16.51 8.69
CA SER A 212 0.64 15.64 7.66
C SER A 212 -0.37 15.24 6.57
N ALA A 213 -1.63 14.99 6.97
CA ALA A 213 -2.69 14.58 6.05
C ALA A 213 -3.11 15.70 5.08
N ARG A 214 -3.00 16.98 5.48
CA ARG A 214 -3.26 18.12 4.60
C ARG A 214 -2.30 18.16 3.42
N VAL A 215 -1.01 17.95 3.68
CA VAL A 215 0.01 17.85 2.62
C VAL A 215 -0.34 16.71 1.66
N VAL A 216 -0.83 15.58 2.18
CA VAL A 216 -1.30 14.47 1.32
C VAL A 216 -2.48 14.90 0.44
N GLY A 217 -3.45 15.63 0.99
CA GLY A 217 -4.60 16.16 0.26
C GLY A 217 -4.20 17.13 -0.87
N GLU A 218 -3.22 18.00 -0.62
CA GLU A 218 -2.67 18.93 -1.62
C GLU A 218 -2.07 18.22 -2.85
N HIS A 219 -1.62 16.98 -2.67
CA HIS A 219 -1.05 16.13 -3.71
C HIS A 219 -2.02 15.05 -4.23
N ASN A 220 -3.31 15.13 -3.92
CA ASN A 220 -4.33 14.14 -4.30
C ASN A 220 -4.02 12.70 -3.83
N GLY A 221 -3.32 12.56 -2.71
CA GLY A 221 -3.03 11.26 -2.11
C GLY A 221 -4.14 10.76 -1.20
N VAL A 222 -3.88 9.66 -0.50
CA VAL A 222 -4.81 9.03 0.46
C VAL A 222 -4.18 8.95 1.85
N TYR A 223 -4.95 9.27 2.88
CA TYR A 223 -4.58 8.97 4.26
C TYR A 223 -5.04 7.56 4.61
N ILE A 224 -4.11 6.68 4.98
CA ILE A 224 -4.43 5.31 5.37
C ILE A 224 -3.97 5.05 6.79
N THR A 225 -4.74 4.29 7.57
CA THR A 225 -4.42 4.12 8.99
C THR A 225 -4.82 2.78 9.56
N HIS A 226 -3.90 2.19 10.30
CA HIS A 226 -4.20 1.35 11.44
C HIS A 226 -4.52 2.27 12.62
N ILE A 227 -5.81 2.32 12.92
CA ILE A 227 -6.41 3.25 13.88
C ILE A 227 -5.89 3.04 15.30
N ARG A 228 -6.02 4.07 16.15
CA ARG A 228 -5.44 4.11 17.50
C ARG A 228 -5.87 2.97 18.41
N SER A 229 -7.10 2.48 18.23
CA SER A 229 -7.61 1.32 18.95
C SER A 229 -8.50 0.49 18.04
N GLU A 230 -8.27 -0.82 18.04
CA GLU A 230 -9.16 -1.80 17.43
C GLU A 230 -9.96 -2.56 18.50
N ALA A 231 -9.92 -2.10 19.76
CA ALA A 231 -10.49 -2.80 20.92
C ALA A 231 -11.50 -1.92 21.67
N ASP A 232 -11.23 -1.61 22.95
CA ASP A 232 -12.20 -0.95 23.83
C ASP A 232 -12.59 0.44 23.33
N ASP A 233 -11.65 1.14 22.69
CA ASP A 233 -11.80 2.53 22.29
C ASP A 233 -12.03 2.68 20.77
N ILE A 234 -12.41 1.60 20.08
CA ILE A 234 -12.54 1.57 18.61
C ILE A 234 -13.49 2.65 18.04
N LEU A 235 -14.56 2.99 18.75
CA LEU A 235 -15.51 4.01 18.29
C LEU A 235 -14.86 5.40 18.32
N ASN A 236 -14.11 5.74 19.37
CA ASN A 236 -13.39 7.01 19.43
C ASN A 236 -12.23 7.06 18.43
N ALA A 237 -11.54 5.94 18.21
CA ALA A 237 -10.49 5.83 17.19
C ALA A 237 -11.05 6.00 15.76
N LEU A 238 -12.27 5.52 15.51
CA LEU A 238 -12.99 5.77 14.26
C LEU A 238 -13.36 7.25 14.10
N GLU A 239 -13.91 7.88 15.14
CA GLU A 239 -14.22 9.32 15.11
C GLU A 239 -13.00 10.19 14.86
N GLU A 240 -11.86 9.85 15.49
CA GLU A 240 -10.58 10.51 15.21
C GLU A 240 -10.21 10.40 13.73
N THR A 241 -10.35 9.20 13.16
CA THR A 241 -10.02 8.92 11.76
C THR A 241 -10.90 9.72 10.80
N ILE A 242 -12.21 9.80 11.07
CA ILE A 242 -13.15 10.61 10.28
C ILE A 242 -12.82 12.10 10.41
N THR A 243 -12.54 12.55 11.63
CA THR A 243 -12.14 13.94 11.93
C THR A 243 -10.89 14.33 11.15
N ILE A 244 -9.89 13.43 11.05
CA ILE A 244 -8.68 13.68 10.26
C ILE A 244 -9.04 13.87 8.78
N GLY A 245 -9.79 12.95 8.19
CA GLY A 245 -10.21 13.02 6.79
C GLY A 245 -10.96 14.33 6.46
N GLN A 246 -11.88 14.74 7.34
CA GLN A 246 -12.64 15.98 7.19
C GLN A 246 -11.77 17.23 7.32
N ARG A 247 -10.94 17.31 8.36
CA ARG A 247 -10.10 18.51 8.64
C ARG A 247 -8.94 18.67 7.65
N ALA A 248 -8.49 17.57 7.04
CA ALA A 248 -7.44 17.57 6.05
C ALA A 248 -7.96 17.54 4.60
N ASN A 249 -9.27 17.35 4.39
CA ASN A 249 -9.88 17.19 3.07
C ASN A 249 -9.17 16.12 2.22
N VAL A 250 -9.00 14.93 2.78
CA VAL A 250 -8.28 13.82 2.16
C VAL A 250 -9.12 12.53 2.20
N PRO A 251 -9.11 11.69 1.15
CA PRO A 251 -9.69 10.37 1.23
C PRO A 251 -9.04 9.54 2.35
N VAL A 252 -9.85 8.75 3.05
CA VAL A 252 -9.40 7.93 4.17
C VAL A 252 -9.64 6.45 3.90
N GLN A 253 -8.65 5.62 4.22
CA GLN A 253 -8.75 4.17 4.23
C GLN A 253 -8.37 3.64 5.61
N ILE A 254 -9.17 2.72 6.17
CA ILE A 254 -8.85 2.05 7.43
C ILE A 254 -8.26 0.67 7.12
N TYR A 255 -7.06 0.40 7.62
CA TYR A 255 -6.44 -0.92 7.49
C TYR A 255 -7.14 -1.96 8.34
N HIS A 256 -7.24 -3.17 7.79
CA HIS A 256 -7.62 -4.43 8.47
C HIS A 256 -8.64 -4.26 9.62
N LEU A 257 -9.72 -3.53 9.34
CA LEU A 257 -10.74 -3.14 10.32
C LEU A 257 -11.24 -4.36 11.08
N LYS A 258 -11.13 -4.33 12.41
CA LYS A 258 -11.54 -5.43 13.29
C LYS A 258 -11.98 -4.91 14.67
N ALA A 259 -12.76 -5.72 15.37
CA ALA A 259 -13.06 -5.55 16.79
C ALA A 259 -12.32 -6.62 17.62
N ALA A 260 -11.22 -6.25 18.25
CA ALA A 260 -10.34 -7.12 19.00
C ALA A 260 -10.85 -7.38 20.43
N GLY A 261 -10.90 -8.66 20.80
CA GLY A 261 -11.38 -9.14 22.11
C GLY A 261 -12.90 -9.31 22.16
N GLN A 262 -13.36 -10.40 22.79
CA GLN A 262 -14.76 -10.84 22.77
C GLN A 262 -15.76 -9.76 23.23
N ARG A 263 -15.38 -8.96 24.25
CA ARG A 263 -16.22 -7.86 24.76
C ARG A 263 -16.48 -6.75 23.74
N ASN A 264 -15.67 -6.66 22.69
CA ASN A 264 -15.76 -5.62 21.66
C ASN A 264 -16.46 -6.10 20.38
N TRP A 265 -16.67 -7.41 20.19
CA TRP A 265 -17.30 -7.94 18.97
C TRP A 265 -18.64 -7.26 18.62
N PRO A 266 -19.55 -6.96 19.56
CA PRO A 266 -20.80 -6.27 19.24
C PRO A 266 -20.62 -4.84 18.69
N LYS A 267 -19.43 -4.23 18.83
CA LYS A 267 -19.18 -2.85 18.35
C LYS A 267 -19.01 -2.77 16.84
N ILE A 268 -18.76 -3.89 16.14
CA ILE A 268 -18.43 -3.85 14.71
C ILE A 268 -19.60 -3.35 13.84
N ASP A 269 -20.83 -3.65 14.22
CA ASP A 269 -22.01 -3.18 13.50
C ASP A 269 -22.12 -1.65 13.56
N ALA A 270 -21.92 -1.06 14.75
CA ALA A 270 -21.90 0.40 14.94
C ALA A 270 -20.75 1.07 14.18
N VAL A 271 -19.59 0.43 14.09
CA VAL A 271 -18.45 0.90 13.29
C VAL A 271 -18.80 0.94 11.80
N ILE A 272 -19.39 -0.14 11.26
CA ILE A 272 -19.78 -0.21 9.84
C ILE A 272 -20.87 0.82 9.52
N GLU A 273 -21.87 0.96 10.40
CA GLU A 273 -22.93 1.95 10.25
C GLU A 273 -22.34 3.36 10.22
N ARG A 274 -21.45 3.68 11.16
CA ARG A 274 -20.82 5.00 11.25
C ARG A 274 -19.95 5.34 10.03
N ILE A 275 -19.22 4.36 9.48
CA ILE A 275 -18.48 4.52 8.21
C ILE A 275 -19.45 4.80 7.05
N THR A 276 -20.58 4.08 7.00
CA THR A 276 -21.60 4.27 5.95
C THR A 276 -22.19 5.69 6.01
N GLN A 277 -22.51 6.17 7.21
CA GLN A 277 -22.99 7.54 7.44
C GLN A 277 -21.93 8.58 7.01
N ALA A 278 -20.66 8.37 7.36
CA ALA A 278 -19.57 9.28 6.99
C ALA A 278 -19.39 9.42 5.47
N ARG A 279 -19.63 8.34 4.70
CA ARG A 279 -19.54 8.35 3.24
C ARG A 279 -20.72 9.02 2.54
N ALA A 280 -21.84 9.18 3.23
CA ALA A 280 -23.07 9.75 2.68
C ALA A 280 -23.22 11.26 2.96
N ALA A 281 -22.39 11.81 3.84
CA ALA A 281 -22.35 13.23 4.20
C ALA A 281 -21.47 14.03 3.22
#